data_AF-A0A6A6MQ98-F1
#
_entry.id   AF-A0A6A6MQ98-F1
#
_cell.length_a   1.000
_cell.length_b   1.000
_cell.length_c   1.000
_cell.angle_alpha   90.00
_cell.angle_beta   90.00
_cell.angle_gamma   90.00
#
_symmetry.space_group_name_H-M   'P 1'
#
loop_
_entity.id
_entity.type
_entity.pdbx_description
1 polymer ?
#
loop_
_entity_poly.entity_id
_entity_poly.type
_entity_poly.pdbx_seq_one_letter_code
_entity_poly.pdbx_strand_id
1 'polypeptide(L)'
;MMILILYTTHQVPVIEKQFDCQKNGRPDKLSSSTDGCLVLVLTKDYEISVVLSRNAFLVDLVKEKIGKVLKLDSIENGNYWKGYDMLIFNTWHWWLHKGSEQPWDYIQEGKSIRKDMDRLVAFKDGLTTWSNGEEWNETKSTCIGETQPISGRTYPGGSPPAATVVKQVLNEMKVAVTLLDITTLSQLRKDGHPSIYGYEAKKGSDCSHWCLAGVPDTWNQLLYSILVTGEGSKLQ
;
A
#
# COMPACT_ATOMS: atom_id res chain seq x y z
N MET A 1 1.63 -2.89 -3.20
CA MET A 1 0.62 -2.06 -2.48
C MET A 1 1.36 -0.86 -1.91
N MET A 2 0.99 0.39 -2.20
CA MET A 2 -0.07 0.93 -3.06
C MET A 2 0.48 2.05 -3.97
N ILE A 3 -0.05 2.17 -5.20
CA ILE A 3 -0.08 3.43 -5.96
C ILE A 3 -1.56 3.79 -6.15
N LEU A 4 -1.89 5.06 -5.90
CA LEU A 4 -3.25 5.56 -5.77
C LEU A 4 -3.65 6.24 -7.10
N ILE A 5 -4.48 5.58 -7.90
CA ILE A 5 -5.03 6.09 -9.17
C ILE A 5 -6.50 5.64 -9.28
N LEU A 6 -7.36 6.50 -9.83
CA LEU A 6 -8.83 6.41 -9.78
C LEU A 6 -9.48 6.80 -11.12
N TYR A 7 -9.54 5.93 -12.14
CA TYR A 7 -10.39 6.13 -13.33
C TYR A 7 -10.54 4.91 -14.25
N THR A 8 -11.61 4.94 -15.05
CA THR A 8 -12.01 3.94 -16.04
C THR A 8 -11.21 4.00 -17.35
N THR A 9 -11.18 2.88 -18.08
CA THR A 9 -10.18 2.53 -19.09
C THR A 9 -10.43 3.07 -20.51
N HIS A 10 -11.14 4.20 -20.69
CA HIS A 10 -11.52 4.67 -22.03
C HIS A 10 -11.30 6.16 -22.38
N GLN A 11 -10.93 7.04 -21.45
CA GLN A 11 -10.87 8.49 -21.79
C GLN A 11 -9.86 9.38 -21.04
N VAL A 12 -8.90 8.85 -20.28
CA VAL A 12 -7.93 9.66 -19.50
C VAL A 12 -6.46 9.28 -19.81
N PRO A 13 -5.54 10.23 -20.09
CA PRO A 13 -4.15 9.92 -20.51
C PRO A 13 -3.19 9.40 -19.42
N VAL A 14 -3.64 9.15 -18.19
CA VAL A 14 -2.78 9.26 -16.99
C VAL A 14 -2.32 7.91 -16.41
N ILE A 15 -2.87 6.75 -16.83
CA ILE A 15 -2.44 5.46 -16.27
C ILE A 15 -0.97 5.23 -16.63
N GLU A 16 -0.12 5.08 -15.62
CA GLU A 16 1.26 4.64 -15.82
C GLU A 16 1.24 3.28 -16.53
N LYS A 17 1.95 3.15 -17.66
CA LYS A 17 1.90 1.96 -18.55
C LYS A 17 2.07 0.62 -17.82
N GLN A 18 2.73 0.61 -16.67
CA GLN A 18 2.93 -0.58 -15.84
C GLN A 18 1.66 -1.18 -15.24
N PHE A 19 0.53 -0.45 -15.17
CA PHE A 19 -0.75 -0.92 -14.63
C PHE A 19 -1.84 -1.17 -15.68
N ASP A 20 -1.63 -0.76 -16.93
CA ASP A 20 -2.56 -0.97 -18.06
C ASP A 20 -2.44 -2.39 -18.62
N CYS A 21 -2.84 -3.37 -17.82
CA CYS A 21 -2.70 -4.79 -18.14
C CYS A 21 -3.39 -5.18 -19.46
N GLN A 22 -4.56 -4.60 -19.74
CA GLN A 22 -5.31 -4.87 -20.98
C GLN A 22 -4.54 -4.40 -22.21
N LYS A 23 -4.00 -3.18 -22.20
CA LYS A 23 -3.17 -2.63 -23.28
C LYS A 23 -1.81 -3.30 -23.40
N ASN A 24 -1.30 -3.88 -22.31
CA ASN A 24 -0.13 -4.74 -22.31
C ASN A 24 -0.43 -6.20 -22.72
N GLY A 25 -1.66 -6.52 -23.16
CA GLY A 25 -2.01 -7.79 -23.79
C GLY A 25 -2.60 -8.85 -22.85
N ARG A 26 -3.09 -8.48 -21.65
CA ARG A 26 -3.81 -9.41 -20.77
C ARG A 26 -5.16 -9.80 -21.39
N PRO A 27 -5.45 -11.09 -21.63
CA PRO A 27 -6.62 -11.52 -22.40
C PRO A 27 -7.91 -11.58 -21.58
N ASP A 28 -7.80 -11.76 -20.26
CA ASP A 28 -8.93 -11.80 -19.34
C ASP A 28 -9.21 -10.42 -18.73
N LYS A 29 -10.50 -10.12 -18.51
CA LYS A 29 -10.94 -8.95 -17.75
C LYS A 29 -11.09 -9.34 -16.29
N LEU A 30 -10.51 -8.56 -15.37
CA LEU A 30 -10.74 -8.73 -13.92
C LEU A 30 -12.25 -8.72 -13.64
N SER A 31 -12.71 -9.61 -12.77
CA SER A 31 -14.12 -9.74 -12.39
C SER A 31 -14.59 -8.63 -11.44
N SER A 32 -14.54 -7.38 -11.91
CA SER A 32 -15.16 -6.21 -11.26
C SER A 32 -16.35 -5.74 -12.09
N SER A 33 -17.38 -6.58 -12.17
CA SER A 33 -18.62 -6.20 -12.86
C SER A 33 -19.47 -5.29 -11.96
N THR A 34 -19.48 -4.01 -12.27
CA THR A 34 -20.57 -3.09 -11.95
C THR A 34 -20.74 -2.12 -13.12
N ASP A 35 -21.93 -2.07 -13.71
CA ASP A 35 -22.37 -1.00 -14.63
C ASP A 35 -22.64 0.31 -13.84
N GLY A 36 -21.70 0.68 -12.98
CA GLY A 36 -21.76 1.79 -12.03
C GLY A 36 -20.66 2.81 -12.32
N CYS A 37 -20.86 3.61 -13.37
CA CYS A 37 -19.89 4.61 -13.79
C CYS A 37 -19.88 5.82 -12.82
N LEU A 38 -19.18 5.70 -11.69
CA LEU A 38 -18.82 6.84 -10.84
C LEU A 38 -17.71 7.65 -11.52
N VAL A 39 -18.13 8.65 -12.30
CA VAL A 39 -17.23 9.58 -12.98
C VAL A 39 -16.69 10.61 -11.99
N LEU A 40 -15.43 10.48 -11.58
CA LEU A 40 -14.74 11.56 -10.89
C LEU A 40 -14.20 12.58 -11.91
N VAL A 41 -14.94 13.66 -12.13
CA VAL A 41 -14.54 14.77 -13.01
C VAL A 41 -13.47 15.62 -12.33
N LEU A 42 -12.52 16.16 -13.10
CA LEU A 42 -11.47 17.06 -12.60
C LEU A 42 -12.07 18.41 -12.17
N THR A 43 -12.19 18.63 -10.87
CA THR A 43 -12.86 19.79 -10.27
C THR A 43 -11.94 21.00 -10.08
N LYS A 44 -11.58 21.68 -11.18
CA LYS A 44 -11.06 23.06 -11.07
C LYS A 44 -12.06 24.00 -10.36
N ASP A 45 -13.35 23.71 -10.48
CA ASP A 45 -14.45 24.54 -9.97
C ASP A 45 -14.80 24.26 -8.49
N TYR A 46 -14.13 23.30 -7.84
CA TYR A 46 -14.35 22.95 -6.41
C TYR A 46 -13.06 22.97 -5.59
N GLU A 47 -11.94 23.45 -6.16
CA GLU A 47 -10.64 23.66 -5.49
C GLU A 47 -10.00 22.41 -4.83
N ILE A 48 -10.48 21.20 -5.12
CA ILE A 48 -9.96 19.95 -4.58
C ILE A 48 -8.59 19.62 -5.18
N SER A 49 -7.61 19.26 -4.34
CA SER A 49 -6.33 18.70 -4.77
C SER A 49 -6.09 17.30 -4.21
N VAL A 50 -5.41 16.45 -4.98
CA VAL A 50 -5.01 15.08 -4.59
C VAL A 50 -3.53 14.92 -4.87
N VAL A 51 -2.73 14.64 -3.85
CA VAL A 51 -1.26 14.65 -3.90
C VAL A 51 -0.68 13.32 -3.41
N LEU A 52 0.20 12.71 -4.20
CA LEU A 52 0.91 11.49 -3.83
C LEU A 52 2.27 11.80 -3.20
N SER A 53 2.33 11.85 -1.86
CA SER A 53 3.59 11.90 -1.12
C SER A 53 4.26 10.52 -1.11
N ARG A 54 5.41 10.35 -1.79
CA ARG A 54 6.14 9.07 -1.85
C ARG A 54 7.11 8.91 -0.68
N ASN A 55 6.60 8.60 0.52
CA ASN A 55 7.40 7.96 1.57
C ASN A 55 6.97 6.50 1.73
N ALA A 56 7.86 5.55 1.40
CA ALA A 56 7.57 4.11 1.47
C ALA A 56 7.54 3.55 2.90
N PHE A 57 8.10 4.26 3.88
CA PHE A 57 8.31 3.80 5.26
C PHE A 57 7.59 4.64 6.31
N LEU A 58 7.02 5.79 5.91
CA LEU A 58 6.48 6.87 6.77
C LEU A 58 7.53 7.57 7.66
N VAL A 59 8.56 6.85 8.09
CA VAL A 59 9.75 7.37 8.79
C VAL A 59 10.82 7.89 7.83
N ASP A 60 11.87 8.52 8.35
CA ASP A 60 12.89 9.20 7.53
C ASP A 60 13.98 8.25 6.99
N LEU A 61 14.23 8.30 5.68
CA LEU A 61 15.38 7.67 5.03
C LEU A 61 16.41 8.74 4.65
N VAL A 62 17.42 8.93 5.50
CA VAL A 62 18.39 10.04 5.43
C VAL A 62 19.72 9.56 4.83
N LYS A 63 20.35 10.36 3.97
CA LYS A 63 21.72 10.10 3.50
C LYS A 63 22.75 10.75 4.42
N GLU A 64 23.47 9.93 5.19
CA GLU A 64 24.54 10.38 6.09
C GLU A 64 25.93 10.03 5.55
N LYS A 65 26.98 10.38 6.32
CA LYS A 65 28.38 10.07 6.01
C LYS A 65 28.69 8.57 5.94
N ILE A 66 27.94 7.76 6.69
CA ILE A 66 28.12 6.30 6.74
C ILE A 66 27.42 5.55 5.60
N GLY A 67 26.40 6.17 4.99
CA GLY A 67 25.48 5.53 4.04
C GLY A 67 24.07 6.13 4.18
N LYS A 68 23.08 5.48 3.56
CA LYS A 68 21.67 5.76 3.80
C LYS A 68 21.24 5.08 5.10
N VAL A 69 20.62 5.85 5.99
CA VAL A 69 20.13 5.41 7.30
C VAL A 69 18.61 5.52 7.31
N LEU A 70 17.92 4.40 7.52
CA LEU A 70 16.49 4.43 7.87
C LEU A 70 16.40 4.74 9.36
N LYS A 71 15.87 5.90 9.73
CA LYS A 71 15.70 6.33 11.12
C LYS A 71 14.30 6.00 11.58
N LEU A 72 14.15 4.93 12.35
CA LEU A 72 12.84 4.44 12.77
C LEU A 72 12.14 5.47 13.67
N ASP A 73 12.90 6.11 14.56
CA ASP A 73 12.44 7.13 15.54
C ASP A 73 12.24 8.55 14.97
N SER A 74 12.22 8.73 13.65
CA SER A 74 12.24 10.04 12.99
C SER A 74 11.18 10.20 11.89
N ILE A 75 10.45 11.32 11.94
CA ILE A 75 9.37 11.69 11.00
C ILE A 75 9.47 13.17 10.56
N GLU A 76 10.68 13.71 10.45
CA GLU A 76 10.92 15.11 10.05
C GLU A 76 10.37 15.42 8.66
N ASN A 77 10.40 14.46 7.72
CA ASN A 77 9.74 14.62 6.41
C ASN A 77 8.20 14.74 6.53
N GLY A 78 7.62 14.24 7.63
CA GLY A 78 6.19 14.37 7.95
C GLY A 78 5.74 15.82 8.18
N ASN A 79 6.66 16.77 8.31
CA ASN A 79 6.33 18.20 8.25
C ASN A 79 5.65 18.60 6.93
N TYR A 80 5.91 17.88 5.82
CA TYR A 80 5.25 18.11 4.53
C TYR A 80 3.73 17.81 4.55
N TRP A 81 3.26 17.00 5.52
CA TRP A 81 1.84 16.62 5.64
C TRP A 81 1.00 17.63 6.44
N LYS A 82 1.63 18.66 7.02
CA LYS A 82 0.93 19.69 7.79
C LYS A 82 0.11 20.60 6.86
N GLY A 83 -1.14 20.87 7.24
CA GLY A 83 -2.06 21.72 6.47
C GLY A 83 -2.87 21.00 5.39
N TYR A 84 -2.78 19.67 5.28
CA TYR A 84 -3.71 18.86 4.49
C TYR A 84 -4.94 18.50 5.33
N ASP A 85 -6.13 18.61 4.75
CA ASP A 85 -7.42 18.28 5.41
C ASP A 85 -7.59 16.76 5.64
N MET A 86 -6.92 15.94 4.84
CA MET A 86 -7.00 14.48 4.88
C MET A 86 -5.66 13.85 4.51
N LEU A 87 -5.27 12.82 5.26
CA LEU A 87 -4.02 12.07 5.04
C LEU A 87 -4.33 10.58 4.95
N ILE A 88 -3.91 9.95 3.86
CA ILE A 88 -4.12 8.52 3.58
C ILE A 88 -2.76 7.85 3.54
N PHE A 89 -2.42 7.14 4.63
CA PHE A 89 -1.14 6.45 4.77
C PHE A 89 -1.23 4.99 4.31
N ASN A 90 -0.17 4.50 3.66
CA ASN A 90 -0.03 3.09 3.28
C ASN A 90 1.46 2.73 3.26
N THR A 91 1.86 1.69 3.97
CA THR A 91 3.23 1.17 3.97
C THR A 91 3.20 -0.34 4.24
N TRP A 92 3.95 -1.12 3.45
CA TRP A 92 4.17 -2.56 3.71
C TRP A 92 5.32 -3.15 2.86
N HIS A 93 5.10 -3.36 1.55
CA HIS A 93 5.96 -4.23 0.72
C HIS A 93 7.46 -3.90 0.76
N TRP A 94 7.80 -2.61 0.77
CA TRP A 94 9.18 -2.13 0.78
C TRP A 94 9.97 -2.53 2.03
N TRP A 95 9.30 -2.81 3.17
CA TRP A 95 9.95 -3.30 4.38
C TRP A 95 10.49 -4.73 4.22
N LEU A 96 9.96 -5.51 3.27
CA LEU A 96 10.38 -6.90 3.04
C LEU A 96 11.57 -7.03 2.08
N HIS A 97 12.01 -5.93 1.47
CA HIS A 97 13.14 -5.92 0.53
C HIS A 97 14.47 -6.26 1.24
N LYS A 98 15.33 -7.03 0.57
CA LYS A 98 16.65 -7.46 1.07
C LYS A 98 17.68 -7.40 -0.06
N GLY A 99 18.97 -7.33 0.27
CA GLY A 99 20.05 -7.28 -0.72
C GLY A 99 19.97 -6.03 -1.60
N SER A 100 20.11 -6.16 -2.92
CA SER A 100 20.12 -5.02 -3.86
C SER A 100 18.79 -4.26 -3.98
N GLU A 101 17.69 -4.82 -3.47
CA GLU A 101 16.37 -4.17 -3.45
C GLU A 101 16.16 -3.34 -2.16
N GLN A 102 17.04 -3.48 -1.17
CA GLN A 102 17.00 -2.79 0.10
C GLN A 102 17.41 -1.31 -0.07
N PRO A 103 16.57 -0.33 0.33
CA PRO A 103 16.86 1.07 0.05
C PRO A 103 17.75 1.76 1.09
N TRP A 104 18.01 1.16 2.26
CA TRP A 104 18.92 1.65 3.30
C TRP A 104 20.18 0.77 3.40
N ASP A 105 21.29 1.40 3.81
CA ASP A 105 22.56 0.72 4.13
C ASP A 105 22.67 0.39 5.63
N TYR A 106 21.94 1.14 6.48
CA TYR A 106 21.85 0.99 7.93
C TYR A 106 20.44 1.33 8.43
N ILE A 107 20.10 0.84 9.61
CA ILE A 107 18.88 1.21 10.34
C ILE A 107 19.29 1.82 11.69
N GLN A 108 18.65 2.93 12.07
CA GLN A 108 18.85 3.64 13.33
C GLN A 108 17.60 3.56 14.19
N GLU A 109 17.84 3.33 15.47
CA GLU A 109 16.87 3.30 16.56
C GLU A 109 17.46 4.13 17.72
N GLY A 110 17.06 5.40 17.84
CA GLY A 110 17.60 6.30 18.86
C GLY A 110 19.09 6.56 18.66
N LYS A 111 19.93 5.95 19.51
CA LYS A 111 21.40 6.02 19.44
C LYS A 111 22.05 4.77 18.85
N SER A 112 21.27 3.71 18.62
CA SER A 112 21.75 2.44 18.09
C SER A 112 21.70 2.45 16.57
N ILE A 113 22.84 2.26 15.91
CA ILE A 113 22.90 2.08 14.46
C ILE A 113 23.30 0.64 14.16
N ARG A 114 22.45 -0.07 13.42
CA ARG A 114 22.61 -1.47 13.01
C ARG A 114 22.75 -1.52 11.49
N LYS A 115 23.44 -2.52 10.93
CA LYS A 115 23.39 -2.74 9.47
C LYS A 115 22.02 -3.23 9.01
N ASP A 116 21.36 -4.02 9.85
CA ASP A 116 20.11 -4.72 9.53
C ASP A 116 19.42 -5.24 10.81
N MET A 117 18.14 -5.63 10.72
CA MET A 117 17.35 -6.24 11.82
C MET A 117 16.21 -7.13 11.27
N ASP A 118 15.29 -7.66 12.09
CA ASP A 118 14.10 -8.33 11.53
C ASP A 118 13.16 -7.32 10.82
N ARG A 119 12.39 -7.77 9.82
CA ARG A 119 11.53 -6.89 9.02
C ARG A 119 10.21 -6.53 9.69
N LEU A 120 9.62 -7.40 10.50
CA LEU A 120 8.43 -7.05 11.26
C LEU A 120 8.77 -6.31 12.55
N VAL A 121 9.96 -6.55 13.13
CA VAL A 121 10.53 -5.62 14.12
C VAL A 121 10.71 -4.24 13.47
N ALA A 122 11.45 -4.08 12.36
CA ALA A 122 11.62 -2.78 11.72
C ALA A 122 10.30 -2.12 11.27
N PHE A 123 9.37 -2.87 10.67
CA PHE A 123 8.04 -2.39 10.28
C PHE A 123 7.23 -1.91 11.48
N LYS A 124 7.19 -2.71 12.54
CA LYS A 124 6.50 -2.32 13.75
C LYS A 124 7.21 -1.14 14.41
N ASP A 125 8.53 -1.10 14.45
CA ASP A 125 9.32 -0.02 15.02
C ASP A 125 9.10 1.32 14.28
N GLY A 126 9.00 1.28 12.95
CA GLY A 126 8.65 2.46 12.14
C GLY A 126 7.21 2.94 12.37
N LEU A 127 6.29 2.03 12.70
CA LEU A 127 4.96 2.36 13.22
C LEU A 127 4.95 2.60 14.74
N THR A 128 6.05 2.32 15.47
CA THR A 128 6.21 2.40 16.95
C THR A 128 6.64 3.76 17.43
N THR A 129 7.31 4.49 16.55
CA THR A 129 7.31 5.95 16.53
C THR A 129 5.90 6.54 16.54
N TRP A 130 4.86 5.69 16.37
CA TRP A 130 3.50 5.93 16.87
C TRP A 130 3.02 4.93 17.99
N SER A 131 3.23 3.59 17.98
CA SER A 131 3.28 2.69 19.20
C SER A 131 3.79 1.18 19.05
N ASN A 132 4.17 0.50 20.16
CA ASN A 132 5.29 -0.50 20.28
C ASN A 132 5.17 -1.99 19.84
N GLY A 133 6.22 -2.52 19.16
CA GLY A 133 6.91 -3.84 19.43
C GLY A 133 6.67 -5.13 18.58
N GLU A 134 7.57 -5.46 17.61
CA GLU A 134 7.95 -6.82 17.06
C GLU A 134 6.88 -7.66 16.23
N GLU A 135 7.10 -8.76 15.45
CA GLU A 135 8.24 -9.64 15.01
C GLU A 135 7.87 -10.58 13.76
N TRP A 136 8.83 -11.14 12.98
CA TRP A 136 8.80 -12.30 12.00
C TRP A 136 8.59 -12.14 10.45
N ASN A 137 8.71 -13.27 9.68
CA ASN A 137 9.12 -13.31 8.24
C ASN A 137 8.63 -14.57 7.44
N GLU A 138 8.18 -14.43 6.17
CA GLU A 138 7.69 -15.53 5.27
C GLU A 138 8.28 -15.55 3.82
N THR A 139 7.93 -16.58 3.00
CA THR A 139 8.48 -16.87 1.65
C THR A 139 7.44 -16.84 0.49
N LYS A 140 7.92 -16.66 -0.75
CA LYS A 140 7.12 -16.24 -1.92
C LYS A 140 6.23 -17.35 -2.54
N SER A 141 4.98 -16.98 -2.86
CA SER A 141 4.13 -17.60 -3.89
C SER A 141 4.09 -16.72 -5.17
N THR A 142 3.50 -17.19 -6.27
CA THR A 142 3.42 -16.47 -7.55
C THR A 142 1.98 -16.36 -8.08
N CYS A 143 1.74 -15.40 -8.98
CA CYS A 143 0.46 -15.01 -9.57
C CYS A 143 0.42 -15.22 -11.11
N ILE A 144 1.26 -16.12 -11.64
CA ILE A 144 1.30 -16.41 -13.08
C ILE A 144 0.10 -17.27 -13.49
N GLY A 145 -0.66 -16.81 -14.48
CA GLY A 145 -1.84 -17.52 -14.99
C GLY A 145 -3.11 -17.38 -14.15
N GLU A 146 -3.08 -16.58 -13.08
CA GLU A 146 -4.22 -16.41 -12.19
C GLU A 146 -5.27 -15.45 -12.79
N THR A 147 -6.42 -15.99 -13.19
CA THR A 147 -7.51 -15.27 -13.87
C THR A 147 -8.82 -15.24 -13.08
N GLN A 148 -8.86 -15.87 -11.89
CA GLN A 148 -10.02 -15.92 -11.01
C GLN A 148 -9.62 -15.70 -9.54
N PRO A 149 -10.47 -15.07 -8.72
CA PRO A 149 -10.22 -14.89 -7.29
C PRO A 149 -10.24 -16.23 -6.53
N ILE A 150 -9.86 -16.20 -5.26
CA ILE A 150 -10.06 -17.31 -4.33
C ILE A 150 -11.53 -17.36 -3.93
N SER A 151 -12.19 -18.49 -4.17
CA SER A 151 -13.59 -18.71 -3.81
C SER A 151 -13.80 -18.70 -2.29
N GLY A 152 -14.82 -17.96 -1.82
CA GLY A 152 -15.21 -17.89 -0.41
C GLY A 152 -15.08 -16.49 0.18
N ARG A 153 -14.96 -16.40 1.50
CA ARG A 153 -14.81 -15.14 2.26
C ARG A 153 -13.55 -15.10 3.15
N THR A 154 -12.80 -16.19 3.21
CA THR A 154 -11.68 -16.41 4.13
C THR A 154 -10.44 -16.78 3.32
N TYR A 155 -9.34 -16.06 3.50
CA TYR A 155 -8.07 -16.40 2.85
C TYR A 155 -7.38 -17.58 3.57
N PRO A 156 -7.00 -18.67 2.87
CA PRO A 156 -6.43 -19.86 3.53
C PRO A 156 -5.12 -19.64 4.30
N GLY A 157 -4.30 -18.68 3.89
CA GLY A 157 -3.05 -18.32 4.58
C GLY A 157 -3.23 -17.38 5.77
N GLY A 158 -4.46 -17.11 6.22
CA GLY A 158 -4.73 -16.21 7.34
C GLY A 158 -4.41 -14.73 7.08
N SER A 159 -4.42 -13.92 8.13
CA SER A 159 -4.02 -12.51 8.08
C SER A 159 -2.49 -12.39 8.14
N PRO A 160 -1.84 -11.54 7.32
CA PRO A 160 -0.42 -11.25 7.50
C PRO A 160 -0.21 -10.61 8.89
N PRO A 161 0.88 -10.92 9.61
CA PRO A 161 1.07 -10.38 10.96
C PRO A 161 1.16 -8.85 10.97
N ALA A 162 1.62 -8.23 9.88
CA ALA A 162 1.60 -6.78 9.68
C ALA A 162 0.22 -6.12 9.87
N ALA A 163 -0.88 -6.81 9.54
CA ALA A 163 -2.23 -6.27 9.78
C ALA A 163 -2.61 -6.35 11.27
N THR A 164 -2.07 -7.31 12.02
CA THR A 164 -2.16 -7.35 13.49
C THR A 164 -1.33 -6.23 14.11
N VAL A 165 -0.12 -5.99 13.61
CA VAL A 165 0.74 -4.86 13.99
C VAL A 165 0.01 -3.53 13.83
N VAL A 166 -0.57 -3.26 12.64
CA VAL A 166 -1.33 -2.02 12.41
C VAL A 166 -2.51 -1.90 13.38
N LYS A 167 -3.26 -2.98 13.63
CA LYS A 167 -4.40 -2.95 14.58
C LYS A 167 -3.97 -2.69 16.02
N GLN A 168 -2.81 -3.19 16.45
CA GLN A 168 -2.23 -2.87 17.77
C GLN A 168 -1.84 -1.39 17.85
N VAL A 169 -1.10 -0.89 16.85
CA VAL A 169 -0.66 0.52 16.79
C VAL A 169 -1.86 1.47 16.86
N LEU A 170 -2.88 1.23 16.03
CA LEU A 170 -4.05 2.11 15.97
C LEU A 170 -4.90 2.12 17.26
N ASN A 171 -4.86 1.05 18.06
CA ASN A 171 -5.55 1.00 19.36
C ASN A 171 -4.81 1.79 20.46
N GLU A 172 -3.49 1.95 20.34
CA GLU A 172 -2.64 2.67 21.30
C GLU A 172 -2.42 4.14 20.90
N MET A 173 -2.69 4.51 19.64
CA MET A 173 -2.56 5.88 19.14
C MET A 173 -3.52 6.86 19.82
N LYS A 174 -2.98 7.96 20.34
CA LYS A 174 -3.73 9.07 20.97
C LYS A 174 -4.60 9.88 20.00
N VAL A 175 -4.37 9.73 18.69
CA VAL A 175 -5.13 10.38 17.63
C VAL A 175 -5.96 9.31 16.94
N ALA A 176 -7.28 9.49 16.91
CA ALA A 176 -8.18 8.53 16.28
C ALA A 176 -7.95 8.50 14.76
N VAL A 177 -7.62 7.32 14.24
CA VAL A 177 -7.42 7.05 12.80
C VAL A 177 -8.41 5.98 12.37
N THR A 178 -9.04 6.15 11.21
CA THR A 178 -9.95 5.13 10.64
C THR A 178 -9.14 4.08 9.89
N LEU A 179 -9.28 2.80 10.28
CA LEU A 179 -8.66 1.69 9.55
C LEU A 179 -9.52 1.27 8.36
N LEU A 180 -9.04 1.56 7.15
CA LEU A 180 -9.56 0.97 5.92
C LEU A 180 -8.99 -0.46 5.74
N ASP A 181 -9.61 -1.45 6.40
CA ASP A 181 -9.17 -2.86 6.33
C ASP A 181 -9.50 -3.49 4.97
N ILE A 182 -8.54 -3.35 4.05
CA ILE A 182 -8.54 -3.96 2.72
C ILE A 182 -7.78 -5.29 2.67
N THR A 183 -7.34 -5.85 3.81
CA THR A 183 -6.38 -6.96 3.82
C THR A 183 -6.99 -8.24 3.25
N THR A 184 -8.03 -8.81 3.88
CA THR A 184 -8.63 -10.07 3.44
C THR A 184 -9.22 -9.96 2.03
N LEU A 185 -9.89 -8.85 1.71
CA LEU A 185 -10.48 -8.68 0.37
C LEU A 185 -9.42 -8.61 -0.74
N SER A 186 -8.23 -8.08 -0.44
CA SER A 186 -7.13 -8.04 -1.42
C SER A 186 -6.41 -9.38 -1.53
N GLN A 187 -6.24 -10.12 -0.42
CA GLN A 187 -5.65 -11.46 -0.43
C GLN A 187 -6.48 -12.47 -1.27
N LEU A 188 -7.80 -12.31 -1.31
CA LEU A 188 -8.67 -13.13 -2.16
C LEU A 188 -8.47 -12.84 -3.66
N ARG A 189 -7.86 -11.71 -4.04
CA ARG A 189 -7.74 -11.24 -5.44
C ARG A 189 -6.40 -11.59 -6.08
N LYS A 190 -5.97 -12.85 -6.00
CA LYS A 190 -4.78 -13.35 -6.72
C LYS A 190 -4.82 -13.08 -8.25
N ASP A 191 -6.02 -12.90 -8.80
CA ASP A 191 -6.26 -12.50 -10.19
C ASP A 191 -5.92 -11.03 -10.49
N GLY A 192 -5.91 -10.14 -9.49
CA GLY A 192 -5.86 -8.69 -9.71
C GLY A 192 -4.50 -8.13 -10.13
N HIS A 193 -3.43 -8.93 -10.03
CA HIS A 193 -2.05 -8.48 -10.23
C HIS A 193 -1.66 -8.33 -11.72
N PRO A 194 -0.71 -7.44 -12.07
CA PRO A 194 -0.20 -7.34 -13.44
C PRO A 194 0.47 -8.63 -13.92
N SER A 195 1.11 -9.38 -13.02
CA SER A 195 1.78 -10.64 -13.36
C SER A 195 2.79 -10.41 -14.50
N ILE A 196 2.70 -11.16 -15.60
CA ILE A 196 3.53 -10.96 -16.81
C ILE A 196 3.10 -9.79 -17.71
N TYR A 197 2.09 -9.01 -17.32
CA TYR A 197 1.55 -7.87 -18.07
C TYR A 197 1.91 -6.50 -17.45
N GLY A 198 2.76 -6.49 -16.41
CA GLY A 198 3.39 -5.28 -15.86
C GLY A 198 4.64 -4.85 -16.65
N TYR A 199 5.17 -3.66 -16.38
CA TYR A 199 6.40 -3.18 -17.05
C TYR A 199 7.64 -4.00 -16.68
N GLU A 200 7.63 -4.64 -15.50
CA GLU A 200 8.66 -5.56 -15.01
C GLU A 200 8.61 -6.97 -15.67
N ALA A 201 7.73 -7.22 -16.65
CA ALA A 201 7.55 -8.53 -17.31
C ALA A 201 8.85 -9.17 -17.87
N LYS A 202 9.89 -8.36 -18.12
CA LYS A 202 11.22 -8.83 -18.55
C LYS A 202 12.13 -9.33 -17.41
N LYS A 203 11.73 -9.14 -16.15
CA LYS A 203 12.41 -9.60 -14.93
C LYS A 203 11.66 -10.74 -14.23
N GLY A 204 10.35 -10.84 -14.41
CA GLY A 204 9.50 -11.83 -13.76
C GLY A 204 8.02 -11.41 -13.78
N SER A 205 7.23 -11.98 -12.87
CA SER A 205 5.82 -11.63 -12.67
C SER A 205 5.65 -10.63 -11.53
N ASP A 206 4.99 -9.50 -11.79
CA ASP A 206 4.63 -8.53 -10.75
C ASP A 206 3.38 -8.99 -9.99
N CYS A 207 3.58 -9.51 -8.79
CA CYS A 207 2.54 -9.90 -7.83
C CYS A 207 2.45 -8.91 -6.65
N SER A 208 2.92 -7.67 -6.84
CA SER A 208 3.05 -6.65 -5.80
C SER A 208 2.18 -5.41 -6.06
N HIS A 209 1.95 -5.09 -7.34
CA HIS A 209 1.02 -4.05 -7.79
C HIS A 209 -0.31 -4.66 -8.27
N TRP A 210 -1.15 -3.82 -8.88
CA TRP A 210 -2.50 -4.16 -9.33
C TRP A 210 -2.73 -3.66 -10.76
N CYS A 211 -3.54 -4.39 -11.53
CA CYS A 211 -4.09 -3.87 -12.78
C CYS A 211 -5.08 -2.73 -12.50
N LEU A 212 -5.16 -1.78 -13.43
CA LEU A 212 -6.17 -0.72 -13.44
C LEU A 212 -6.99 -0.78 -14.74
N ALA A 213 -8.32 -0.77 -14.71
CA ALA A 213 -9.19 -0.86 -13.53
C ALA A 213 -9.06 -2.22 -12.81
N GLY A 214 -9.34 -2.27 -11.50
CA GLY A 214 -9.14 -3.45 -10.68
C GLY A 214 -9.34 -3.25 -9.18
N VAL A 215 -8.55 -3.98 -8.38
CA VAL A 215 -8.68 -4.05 -6.91
C VAL A 215 -8.58 -2.67 -6.21
N PRO A 216 -7.72 -1.73 -6.65
CA PRO A 216 -7.69 -0.38 -6.07
C PRO A 216 -9.01 0.39 -6.18
N ASP A 217 -9.80 0.18 -7.24
CA ASP A 217 -11.08 0.86 -7.40
C ASP A 217 -12.08 0.45 -6.31
N THR A 218 -12.04 -0.82 -5.87
CA THR A 218 -12.81 -1.29 -4.70
C THR A 218 -12.37 -0.59 -3.41
N TRP A 219 -11.06 -0.37 -3.21
CA TRP A 219 -10.56 0.38 -2.05
C TRP A 219 -11.05 1.83 -2.05
N ASN A 220 -11.06 2.46 -3.23
CA ASN A 220 -11.51 3.84 -3.41
C ASN A 220 -13.03 3.98 -3.23
N GLN A 221 -13.83 2.96 -3.61
CA GLN A 221 -15.27 2.90 -3.31
C GLN A 221 -15.53 2.78 -1.79
N LEU A 222 -14.75 1.96 -1.07
CA LEU A 222 -14.84 1.84 0.39
C LEU A 222 -14.44 3.16 1.09
N LEU A 223 -13.38 3.82 0.63
CA LEU A 223 -12.99 5.15 1.11
C LEU A 223 -14.11 6.18 0.88
N TYR A 224 -14.65 6.25 -0.34
CA TYR A 224 -15.77 7.15 -0.67
C TYR A 224 -16.99 6.91 0.24
N SER A 225 -17.33 5.64 0.50
CA SER A 225 -18.40 5.27 1.43
C SER A 225 -18.15 5.84 2.83
N ILE A 226 -16.96 5.65 3.40
CA ILE A 226 -16.57 6.18 4.72
C ILE A 226 -16.67 7.71 4.77
N LEU A 227 -16.23 8.40 3.71
CA LEU A 227 -16.26 9.86 3.64
C LEU A 227 -17.67 10.45 3.51
N VAL A 228 -18.60 9.72 2.89
CA VAL A 228 -19.98 10.17 2.69
C VAL A 228 -20.91 9.81 3.86
N THR A 229 -20.71 8.66 4.52
CA THR A 229 -21.51 8.30 5.71
C THR A 229 -20.97 8.90 7.01
N GLY A 230 -19.67 9.22 7.08
CA GLY A 230 -18.98 9.55 8.32
C GLY A 230 -18.71 8.34 9.22
N GLU A 231 -19.13 7.14 8.80
CA GLU A 231 -18.93 5.88 9.54
C GLU A 231 -17.53 5.30 9.26
N GLY A 232 -16.50 6.04 9.68
CA GLY A 232 -15.18 5.47 9.86
C GLY A 232 -15.21 4.45 11.01
N SER A 233 -14.78 3.21 10.75
CA SER A 233 -14.68 2.13 11.73
C SER A 233 -13.78 2.52 12.89
N LYS A 234 -14.37 3.07 13.96
CA LYS A 234 -13.69 3.30 15.24
C LYS A 234 -13.45 1.94 15.88
N LEU A 235 -12.19 1.60 16.05
CA LEU A 235 -11.79 0.47 16.89
C LEU A 235 -12.22 0.79 18.33
N GLN A 236 -12.90 -0.15 18.99
CA GLN A 236 -13.29 -0.12 20.40
C GLN A 236 -12.44 -1.10 21.20
#